data_AF-A0A261TAM4-F1
#
_entry.id   AF-A0A261TAM4-F1
#
_cell.length_a   1.000
_cell.length_b   1.000
_cell.length_c   1.000
_cell.angle_alpha   90.00
_cell.angle_beta   90.00
_cell.angle_gamma   90.00
#
_symmetry.space_group_name_H-M   'P 1'
#
loop_
_entity.id
_entity.type
_entity.pdbx_description
1 polymer ?
#
loop_
_entity_poly.entity_id
_entity_poly.type
_entity_poly.pdbx_seq_one_letter_code
_entity_poly.pdbx_strand_id
1 'polypeptide(L)'
;MEHVLAARSVSIAELKRSPNAVFEMAATEPVAVLNNNRPAAYLLSPEVYEAMLRRLNVDLRDAIQEGIDSGPAIAADTVLNELEARYGAESKPAASQVADTATARRKRQTK
;
A
#
# COMPACT_ATOMS: atom_id res chain seq x y z
N MET A 1 17.86 -17.20 3.03
CA MET A 1 16.95 -17.43 1.88
C MET A 1 15.69 -16.67 2.18
N GLU A 2 15.20 -15.85 1.25
CA GLU A 2 13.88 -15.23 1.38
C GLU A 2 12.79 -16.29 1.18
N HIS A 3 11.67 -16.14 1.88
CA HIS A 3 10.57 -17.10 1.79
C HIS A 3 9.84 -16.98 0.46
N VAL A 4 9.76 -18.09 -0.28
CA VAL A 4 8.96 -18.21 -1.50
C VAL A 4 7.55 -18.61 -1.09
N LEU A 5 6.55 -17.81 -1.48
CA LEU A 5 5.13 -18.03 -1.16
C LEU A 5 4.38 -18.80 -2.25
N ALA A 6 5.11 -19.56 -3.07
CA ALA A 6 4.60 -20.37 -4.16
C ALA A 6 5.21 -21.77 -4.12
N ALA A 7 4.45 -22.78 -4.51
CA ALA A 7 4.92 -24.16 -4.57
C ALA A 7 5.98 -24.38 -5.67
N ARG A 8 5.95 -23.53 -6.71
CA ARG A 8 6.88 -23.57 -7.84
C ARG A 8 7.59 -22.25 -8.02
N SER A 9 8.80 -22.33 -8.59
CA SER A 9 9.60 -21.17 -8.93
C SER A 9 10.36 -21.35 -10.25
N VAL A 10 10.52 -20.27 -11.00
CA VAL A 10 11.34 -20.22 -12.24
C VAL A 10 12.29 -19.05 -12.18
N SER A 11 13.41 -19.14 -12.88
CA SER A 11 14.30 -17.98 -13.04
C SER A 11 13.74 -16.98 -14.06
N ILE A 12 14.12 -15.70 -13.93
CA ILE A 12 13.78 -14.68 -14.94
C ILE A 12 14.34 -15.04 -16.33
N ALA A 13 15.46 -15.76 -16.40
CA ALA A 13 16.04 -16.22 -17.66
C ALA A 13 15.19 -17.31 -18.32
N GLU A 14 14.61 -18.22 -17.53
CA GLU A 14 13.71 -19.28 -17.99
C GLU A 14 12.37 -18.73 -18.46
N LEU A 15 11.80 -17.78 -17.71
CA LEU A 15 10.60 -17.05 -18.14
C LEU A 15 10.80 -16.37 -19.49
N LYS A 16 11.96 -15.72 -19.69
CA LYS A 16 12.30 -15.09 -20.98
C LYS A 16 12.51 -16.10 -22.11
N ARG A 17 13.06 -17.28 -21.80
CA ARG A 17 13.33 -18.33 -22.79
C ARG A 17 12.05 -19.02 -23.25
N SER A 18 11.13 -19.29 -22.33
CA SER A 18 9.96 -20.13 -22.59
C SER A 18 8.72 -19.64 -21.84
N PRO A 19 8.18 -18.45 -22.20
CA PRO A 19 7.07 -17.84 -21.48
C PRO A 19 5.80 -18.72 -21.46
N ASN A 20 5.47 -19.35 -22.58
CA ASN A 20 4.29 -20.23 -22.67
C ASN A 20 4.37 -21.40 -21.68
N ALA A 21 5.54 -22.03 -21.52
CA ALA A 21 5.70 -23.12 -20.56
C ALA A 21 5.45 -22.63 -19.13
N VAL A 22 5.89 -21.41 -18.79
CA VAL A 22 5.65 -20.83 -17.48
C VAL A 22 4.17 -20.46 -17.28
N PHE A 23 3.47 -19.99 -18.33
CA PHE A 23 2.03 -19.74 -18.27
C PHE A 23 1.23 -21.03 -18.02
N GLU A 24 1.56 -22.13 -18.69
CA GLU A 24 0.93 -23.43 -18.46
C GLU A 24 1.13 -23.93 -17.03
N MET A 25 2.32 -23.71 -16.44
CA MET A 25 2.53 -24.02 -15.02
C MET A 25 1.64 -23.15 -14.12
N ALA A 26 1.58 -21.85 -14.41
CA ALA A 26 0.81 -20.88 -13.63
C ALA A 26 -0.71 -21.03 -13.74
N ALA A 27 -1.20 -21.77 -14.76
CA ALA A 27 -2.61 -22.08 -14.92
C ALA A 27 -3.17 -22.98 -13.81
N THR A 28 -2.31 -23.79 -13.16
CA THR A 28 -2.72 -24.70 -12.09
C THR A 28 -2.46 -24.14 -10.69
N GLU A 29 -1.35 -23.43 -10.50
CA GLU A 29 -0.94 -22.87 -9.21
C GLU A 29 0.01 -21.69 -9.37
N PRO A 30 0.15 -20.80 -8.36
CA PRO A 30 1.09 -19.68 -8.41
C PRO A 30 2.53 -20.11 -8.69
N VAL A 31 3.26 -19.33 -9.50
CA VAL A 31 4.68 -19.55 -9.79
C VAL A 31 5.49 -18.32 -9.37
N ALA A 32 6.48 -18.50 -8.50
CA ALA A 32 7.43 -17.45 -8.16
C ALA A 32 8.46 -17.24 -9.28
N VAL A 33 8.68 -15.99 -9.67
CA VAL A 33 9.74 -15.61 -10.62
C VAL A 33 10.93 -15.09 -9.83
N LEU A 34 12.08 -15.73 -10.00
CA LEU A 34 13.31 -15.43 -9.28
C LEU A 34 14.27 -14.57 -10.11
N ASN A 35 14.83 -13.54 -9.50
CA ASN A 35 15.96 -12.76 -10.03
C ASN A 35 17.14 -12.90 -9.06
N ASN A 36 18.31 -13.34 -9.56
CA ASN A 36 19.48 -13.61 -8.72
C ASN A 36 19.16 -14.47 -7.47
N ASN A 37 18.35 -15.50 -7.66
CA ASN A 37 17.88 -16.42 -6.61
C ASN A 37 17.03 -15.76 -5.50
N ARG A 38 16.41 -14.61 -5.78
CA ARG A 38 15.45 -13.93 -4.90
C ARG A 38 14.08 -13.80 -5.58
N PRO A 39 12.95 -14.00 -4.87
CA PRO A 39 11.62 -13.75 -5.41
C PRO A 39 11.50 -12.30 -5.88
N ALA A 40 11.20 -12.11 -7.16
CA ALA A 40 11.01 -10.80 -7.76
C ALA A 40 9.55 -10.55 -8.17
N ALA A 41 8.81 -11.60 -8.51
CA ALA A 41 7.39 -11.53 -8.84
C ALA A 41 6.69 -12.87 -8.59
N TYR A 42 5.36 -12.85 -8.63
CA TYR A 42 4.51 -14.05 -8.67
C TYR A 42 3.64 -14.00 -9.91
N LEU A 43 3.57 -15.11 -10.62
CA LEU A 43 2.68 -15.29 -11.75
C LEU A 43 1.47 -16.11 -11.30
N LEU A 44 0.28 -15.60 -11.61
CA LEU A 44 -1.00 -16.18 -11.26
C LEU A 44 -1.82 -16.31 -12.54
N SER A 45 -2.63 -17.37 -12.64
CA SER A 45 -3.69 -17.39 -13.64
C SER A 45 -4.74 -16.30 -13.34
N PRO A 46 -5.46 -15.80 -14.36
CA PRO A 46 -6.57 -14.88 -14.15
C PRO A 46 -7.61 -15.41 -13.15
N GLU A 47 -7.94 -16.70 -13.25
CA GLU A 47 -8.94 -17.36 -12.41
C GLU A 47 -8.51 -17.38 -10.93
N VAL A 48 -7.23 -17.68 -10.67
CA VAL A 48 -6.65 -17.67 -9.32
C VAL A 48 -6.64 -16.25 -8.76
N TYR A 49 -6.21 -15.26 -9.54
CA TYR A 49 -6.18 -13.87 -9.11
C TYR A 49 -7.58 -13.35 -8.78
N GLU A 50 -8.57 -13.64 -9.62
CA GLU A 50 -9.97 -13.29 -9.34
C GLU A 50 -10.52 -14.00 -8.10
N ALA A 51 -10.21 -15.28 -7.91
CA ALA A 51 -10.63 -16.01 -6.72
C ALA A 51 -10.05 -15.41 -5.44
N MET A 52 -8.78 -14.97 -5.48
CA MET A 52 -8.15 -14.24 -4.37
C MET A 52 -8.86 -12.92 -4.08
N LEU A 53 -9.18 -12.12 -5.11
CA LEU A 53 -9.90 -10.86 -4.94
C LEU A 53 -11.32 -11.07 -4.38
N ARG A 54 -12.03 -12.09 -4.87
CA ARG A 54 -13.35 -12.47 -4.34
C ARG A 54 -13.26 -12.84 -2.87
N ARG A 55 -12.28 -13.67 -2.50
CA ARG A 55 -12.06 -14.09 -1.11
C ARG A 55 -11.73 -12.88 -0.22
N LEU A 56 -10.81 -12.02 -0.64
CA LEU A 56 -10.45 -10.80 0.08
C LEU A 56 -11.66 -9.90 0.34
N ASN A 57 -12.54 -9.74 -0.65
CA ASN A 57 -13.75 -8.95 -0.50
C ASN A 57 -14.77 -9.58 0.48
N VAL A 58 -14.84 -10.91 0.56
CA VAL A 58 -15.65 -11.59 1.58
C VAL A 58 -15.04 -11.39 2.96
N ASP A 59 -13.75 -11.69 3.12
CA ASP A 59 -13.05 -11.56 4.41
C ASP A 59 -13.11 -10.11 4.95
N LEU A 60 -13.02 -9.11 4.07
CA LEU A 60 -13.17 -7.70 4.45
C LEU A 60 -14.57 -7.38 4.97
N ARG A 61 -15.62 -7.93 4.34
CA ARG A 61 -17.00 -7.73 4.78
C ARG A 61 -17.22 -8.36 6.15
N ASP A 62 -16.70 -9.57 6.34
CA ASP A 62 -16.79 -10.28 7.61
C ASP A 62 -16.09 -9.50 8.72
N ALA A 63 -14.89 -8.98 8.47
CA ALA A 63 -14.15 -8.16 9.43
C ALA A 63 -14.87 -6.84 9.78
N ILE A 64 -15.52 -6.19 8.81
CA ILE A 64 -16.33 -4.99 9.07
C ILE A 64 -17.52 -5.34 9.95
N GLN A 65 -18.21 -6.45 9.66
CA GLN A 65 -19.35 -6.89 10.45
C GLN A 65 -18.92 -7.24 11.89
N GLU A 66 -17.81 -7.95 12.06
CA GLU A 66 -17.22 -8.23 13.38
C GLU A 66 -16.92 -6.92 14.15
N GLY A 67 -16.37 -5.91 13.47
CA GLY A 67 -16.14 -4.60 14.05
C GLY A 67 -17.43 -3.89 14.48
N ILE A 68 -18.49 -3.97 13.68
CA ILE A 68 -19.82 -3.43 14.04
C ILE A 68 -20.41 -4.16 15.23
N ASP A 69 -20.27 -5.48 15.28
CA ASP A 69 -20.82 -6.32 16.34
C ASP A 69 -20.00 -6.23 17.64
N SER A 70 -18.78 -5.68 17.58
CA SER A 70 -17.87 -5.55 18.73
C SER A 70 -18.34 -4.57 19.81
N GLY A 71 -19.28 -3.67 19.51
CA GLY A 71 -19.80 -2.73 20.48
C GLY A 71 -20.67 -1.61 19.88
N PRO A 72 -21.20 -0.71 20.72
CA PRO A 72 -21.96 0.43 20.24
C PRO A 72 -21.11 1.37 19.40
N ALA A 73 -21.73 2.00 18.40
CA ALA A 73 -21.07 3.00 17.58
C ALA A 73 -20.51 4.15 18.43
N ILE A 74 -19.28 4.55 18.14
CA ILE A 74 -18.62 5.70 18.78
C ILE A 74 -18.91 6.95 17.96
N ALA A 75 -19.24 8.06 18.63
CA ALA A 75 -19.44 9.34 17.95
C ALA A 75 -18.15 9.79 17.24
N ALA A 76 -18.29 10.31 16.02
CA ALA A 76 -17.15 10.69 15.18
C ALA A 76 -16.23 11.71 15.86
N ASP A 77 -16.80 12.71 16.54
CA ASP A 77 -16.03 13.73 17.27
C ASP A 77 -15.15 13.12 18.36
N THR A 78 -15.64 12.08 19.06
CA THR A 78 -14.86 11.39 20.10
C THR A 78 -13.65 10.69 19.50
N VAL A 79 -13.83 9.96 18.39
CA VAL A 79 -12.74 9.26 17.70
C VAL A 79 -11.72 10.26 17.13
N LEU A 80 -12.20 11.32 16.49
CA LEU A 80 -11.34 12.33 15.87
C LEU A 80 -10.49 13.06 16.93
N ASN A 81 -11.10 13.49 18.04
CA ASN A 81 -10.38 14.12 19.15
C ASN A 81 -9.31 13.19 19.74
N GLU A 82 -9.60 11.90 19.86
CA GLU A 82 -8.64 10.92 20.35
C GLU A 82 -7.45 10.74 19.39
N LEU A 83 -7.72 10.65 18.08
CA LEU A 83 -6.68 10.55 17.06
C LEU A 83 -5.82 11.82 16.98
N GLU A 84 -6.43 13.01 17.07
CA GLU A 84 -5.73 14.29 17.10
C GLU A 84 -4.83 14.41 18.34
N ALA A 85 -5.31 13.97 19.51
CA ALA A 85 -4.51 13.97 20.73
C ALA A 85 -3.30 13.01 20.64
N ARG A 86 -3.44 11.89 19.93
CA ARG A 86 -2.38 10.86 19.77
C ARG A 86 -1.39 11.17 18.64
N TYR A 87 -1.86 11.72 17.52
CA TYR A 87 -1.10 11.84 16.28
C TYR A 87 -1.04 13.26 15.69
N GLY A 88 -1.80 14.23 16.23
CA GLY A 88 -1.91 15.59 15.69
C GLY A 88 -0.65 16.46 15.82
N ALA A 89 0.40 15.98 16.48
CA ALA A 89 1.66 16.73 16.63
C ALA A 89 2.51 16.79 15.35
N GLU A 90 2.27 15.92 14.35
CA GLU A 90 3.11 15.84 13.14
C GLU A 90 2.62 16.69 11.95
N SER A 91 1.48 17.38 12.06
CA SER A 91 0.90 18.16 10.96
C SER A 91 0.75 19.66 11.27
N LYS A 92 1.76 20.29 11.86
CA LYS A 92 1.86 21.76 11.82
C LYS A 92 2.74 22.17 10.64
N PRO A 93 2.19 22.61 9.48
CA PRO A 93 3.02 23.16 8.43
C PRO A 93 3.66 24.45 8.96
N ALA A 94 4.99 24.51 8.88
CA ALA A 94 5.77 25.72 9.10
C ALA A 94 5.48 26.72 7.96
N ALA A 95 4.35 27.44 8.04
CA ALA A 95 3.98 28.45 7.06
C ALA A 95 3.38 29.69 7.74
N SER A 96 4.19 30.42 8.53
CA SER A 96 3.89 31.81 8.87
C SER A 96 5.11 32.64 9.31
N GLN A 97 6.31 32.37 8.81
CA GLN A 97 7.51 33.19 9.07
C GLN A 97 8.25 33.56 7.78
N VAL A 98 7.53 34.03 6.76
CA VAL A 98 8.15 34.72 5.62
C VAL A 98 7.24 35.85 5.13
N ALA A 99 6.89 36.80 5.99
CA ALA A 99 6.11 37.96 5.57
C ALA A 99 6.45 39.27 6.31
N ASP A 100 7.65 39.41 6.89
CA ASP A 100 7.98 40.61 7.68
C ASP A 100 9.33 41.28 7.38
N THR A 101 9.94 41.02 6.22
CA THR A 101 11.19 41.71 5.80
C THR A 101 11.06 42.62 4.58
N ALA A 102 9.86 42.77 3.99
CA ALA A 102 9.70 43.55 2.75
C ALA A 102 9.26 45.02 2.92
N THR A 103 8.84 45.46 4.11
CA THR A 103 8.27 46.83 4.27
C THR A 103 9.28 47.91 4.69
N ALA A 104 10.53 47.56 5.00
CA ALA A 104 11.50 48.51 5.55
C ALA A 104 12.42 49.23 4.52
N ARG A 105 12.30 49.00 3.20
CA ARG A 105 13.25 49.55 2.21
C ARG A 105 12.71 50.64 1.26
N ARG A 106 11.49 51.17 1.48
CA ARG A 106 10.89 52.20 0.61
C ARG A 106 10.85 53.62 1.19
N LYS A 107 11.86 53.99 2.01
CA LYS A 107 12.05 55.38 2.51
C LYS A 107 13.47 55.96 2.29
N ARG A 108 14.25 55.42 1.35
CA ARG A 108 15.56 55.99 0.96
C ARG A 108 15.70 56.09 -0.56
N GLN A 109 14.80 56.83 -1.20
CA GLN A 109 15.01 57.38 -2.55
C GLN A 109 13.93 58.42 -2.81
N THR A 110 14.14 59.61 -2.24
CA THR A 110 13.68 60.93 -2.71
C THR A 110 14.26 61.91 -1.71
N LYS A 111 15.54 62.22 -1.88
CA LYS A 111 16.11 63.51 -1.56
C LYS A 111 17.28 63.73 -2.50
#